data_AF-A0A1T5F5I7-F1
#
_entry.id   AF-A0A1T5F5I7-F1
#
_cell.length_a   1.000
_cell.length_b   1.000
_cell.length_c   1.000
_cell.angle_alpha   90.00
_cell.angle_beta   90.00
_cell.angle_gamma   90.00
#
_symmetry.space_group_name_H-M   'P 1'
#
loop_
_entity.id
_entity.type
_entity.pdbx_description
1 polymer ?
#
loop_
_entity_poly.entity_id
_entity_poly.type
_entity_poly.pdbx_seq_one_letter_code
_entity_poly.pdbx_strand_id
1 'polypeptide(L)'
;MSSLNSDILLFVKDHPLSSSAEIHKAIGRGSFATIKRAIAALVETGQLSTRGQTRATRYFLSAANQLFSPVDTDAYFKQEIDERQIREDFNFQLITEILSSVDLFTADEVNGLTNLQKEFRKNVNDMSTAAYNKEMERLAIDLSWKSSQIEGNTYSLLETERLLKDKETAAGKPKDDATMLLNHKEALNFIIDNPDYVVPLSIARIEDIHSLLIKDLEVDRNIRRRRVGISGTNYKPLDNEHQIREALEDMCRLINRKENVFEKSLLALVLLSYIQAFNDGNKRTARIIGNAILIAHQHCPISFRTVDAVEYKKAMLIFYEQNNISVFKKIFIEQFRFAVKTYF
;
A
#
# COMPACT_ATOMS: atom_id res chain seq x y z
N MET A 1 3.57 -7.70 -16.03
CA MET A 1 4.13 -7.01 -17.21
C MET A 1 4.32 -8.01 -18.33
N SER A 2 4.14 -7.61 -19.59
CA SER A 2 4.52 -8.44 -20.72
C SER A 2 6.04 -8.63 -20.75
N SER A 3 6.53 -9.78 -21.22
CA SER A 3 7.97 -10.04 -21.41
C SER A 3 8.64 -8.94 -22.26
N LEU A 4 7.89 -8.32 -23.16
CA LEU A 4 8.37 -7.24 -24.02
C LEU A 4 8.75 -5.96 -23.25
N ASN A 5 7.94 -5.57 -22.26
CA ASN A 5 8.19 -4.34 -21.50
C ASN A 5 9.47 -4.47 -20.65
N SER A 6 9.68 -5.65 -20.06
CA SER A 6 10.89 -5.94 -19.29
C SER A 6 12.15 -5.83 -20.16
N ASP A 7 12.13 -6.41 -21.36
CA ASP A 7 13.28 -6.35 -22.27
C ASP A 7 13.59 -4.91 -22.69
N ILE A 8 12.56 -4.09 -22.96
CA ILE A 8 12.73 -2.67 -23.31
C ILE A 8 13.39 -1.91 -22.17
N LEU A 9 12.92 -2.10 -20.93
CA LEU A 9 13.47 -1.42 -19.76
C LEU A 9 14.92 -1.85 -19.50
N LEU A 10 15.23 -3.13 -19.65
CA LEU A 10 16.58 -3.67 -19.46
C LEU A 10 17.54 -3.12 -20.51
N PHE A 11 17.13 -3.07 -21.78
CA PHE A 11 17.92 -2.45 -22.83
C PHE A 11 18.15 -0.95 -22.60
N VAL A 12 17.12 -0.19 -22.23
CA VAL A 12 17.23 1.27 -21.99
C VAL A 12 18.05 1.57 -20.73
N LYS A 13 18.07 0.67 -19.74
CA LYS A 13 18.96 0.75 -18.57
C LYS A 13 20.43 0.74 -19.01
N ASP A 14 20.80 -0.19 -19.88
CA ASP A 14 22.17 -0.36 -20.34
C ASP A 14 22.57 0.65 -21.44
N HIS A 15 21.58 1.14 -22.19
CA HIS A 15 21.75 2.07 -23.31
C HIS A 15 20.83 3.30 -23.15
N PRO A 16 21.08 4.18 -22.17
CA PRO A 16 20.25 5.36 -21.95
C PRO A 16 20.31 6.30 -23.16
N LEU A 17 19.25 7.09 -23.34
CA LEU A 17 19.08 8.00 -24.47
C LEU A 17 19.02 7.28 -25.83
N SER A 18 18.50 6.06 -25.86
CA SER A 18 18.21 5.33 -27.11
C SER A 18 16.94 5.86 -27.79
N SER A 19 16.90 5.80 -29.12
CA SER A 19 15.71 6.08 -29.95
C SER A 19 14.79 4.85 -30.05
N SER A 20 13.53 5.05 -30.44
CA SER A 20 12.60 3.93 -30.65
C SER A 20 13.09 2.93 -31.71
N ALA A 21 13.89 3.39 -32.69
CA ALA A 21 14.46 2.55 -33.74
C ALA A 21 15.60 1.67 -33.22
N GLU A 22 16.48 2.22 -32.37
CA GLU A 22 17.54 1.47 -31.70
C GLU A 22 16.95 0.42 -30.76
N ILE A 23 15.94 0.80 -29.96
CA ILE A 23 15.22 -0.14 -29.08
C ILE A 23 14.58 -1.26 -29.92
N HIS A 24 13.85 -0.95 -30.99
CA HIS A 24 13.24 -1.99 -31.84
C HIS A 24 14.28 -2.93 -32.46
N LYS A 25 15.39 -2.38 -32.96
CA LYS A 25 16.48 -3.18 -33.53
C LYS A 25 17.11 -4.11 -32.48
N ALA A 26 17.33 -3.63 -31.26
CA ALA A 26 17.94 -4.40 -30.19
C ALA A 26 17.01 -5.52 -29.68
N ILE A 27 15.72 -5.23 -29.54
CA ILE A 27 14.72 -6.21 -29.10
C ILE A 27 14.54 -7.33 -30.13
N GLY A 28 14.67 -7.02 -31.42
CA GLY A 28 14.74 -8.03 -32.49
C GLY A 28 13.45 -8.83 -32.72
N ARG A 29 12.35 -8.53 -32.00
CA ARG A 29 11.06 -9.20 -32.10
C ARG A 29 9.88 -8.23 -32.02
N GLY A 30 8.77 -8.58 -32.66
CA GLY A 30 7.59 -7.73 -32.78
C GLY A 30 7.73 -6.64 -33.87
N SER A 31 6.59 -6.12 -34.33
CA SER A 31 6.59 -5.01 -35.29
C SER A 31 7.04 -3.71 -34.62
N PHE A 32 7.59 -2.78 -35.41
CA PHE A 32 7.98 -1.45 -34.93
C PHE A 32 6.81 -0.72 -34.24
N ALA A 33 5.59 -0.88 -34.78
CA ALA A 33 4.37 -0.33 -34.18
C ALA A 33 4.06 -0.93 -32.80
N THR A 34 4.32 -2.21 -32.58
CA THR A 34 4.15 -2.86 -31.27
C THR A 34 5.17 -2.35 -30.26
N ILE A 35 6.45 -2.21 -30.65
CA ILE A 35 7.47 -1.61 -29.78
C ILE A 35 7.11 -0.17 -29.43
N LYS A 36 6.69 0.63 -30.41
CA LYS A 36 6.27 2.01 -30.15
C LYS A 36 5.10 2.10 -29.17
N ARG A 37 4.11 1.22 -29.27
CA ARG A 37 3.01 1.14 -28.30
C ARG A 37 3.50 0.76 -26.91
N ALA A 38 4.40 -0.21 -26.80
CA ALA A 38 4.99 -0.61 -25.53
C ALA A 38 5.81 0.53 -24.89
N ILE A 39 6.65 1.22 -25.66
CA ILE A 39 7.39 2.41 -25.20
C ILE A 39 6.43 3.51 -24.77
N ALA A 40 5.38 3.78 -25.55
CA ALA A 40 4.39 4.80 -25.19
C ALA A 40 3.70 4.47 -23.85
N ALA A 41 3.30 3.21 -23.66
CA ALA A 41 2.74 2.75 -22.39
C ALA A 41 3.75 2.89 -21.23
N LEU A 42 5.04 2.58 -21.44
CA LEU A 42 6.08 2.76 -20.42
C LEU A 42 6.36 4.24 -20.09
N VAL A 43 6.18 5.14 -21.05
CA VAL A 43 6.26 6.59 -20.81
C VAL A 43 5.02 7.08 -20.05
N GLU A 44 3.84 6.57 -20.41
CA GLU A 44 2.58 6.88 -19.74
C GLU A 44 2.56 6.42 -18.28
N THR A 45 3.08 5.21 -17.99
CA THR A 45 3.25 4.72 -16.61
C THR A 45 4.42 5.38 -15.88
N GLY A 46 5.10 6.34 -16.52
CA GLY A 46 6.21 7.06 -15.94
C GLY A 46 7.43 6.19 -15.68
N GLN A 47 7.60 5.03 -16.33
CA GLN A 47 8.80 4.17 -16.25
C GLN A 47 9.90 4.61 -17.21
N LEU A 48 9.53 5.23 -18.33
CA LEU A 48 10.45 5.88 -19.25
C LEU A 48 10.19 7.39 -19.27
N SER A 49 11.27 8.16 -19.40
CA SER A 49 11.21 9.59 -19.67
C SER A 49 11.77 9.86 -21.06
N THR A 50 11.37 11.00 -21.64
CA THR A 50 11.78 11.40 -22.99
C THR A 50 12.63 12.66 -22.97
N ARG A 51 13.58 12.75 -23.90
CA ARG A 51 14.34 13.97 -24.21
C ARG A 51 14.30 14.23 -25.70
N GLY A 52 14.09 15.49 -26.08
CA GLY A 52 13.91 15.88 -27.49
C GLY A 52 12.48 15.68 -27.99
N GLN A 53 12.24 16.01 -29.25
CA GLN A 53 10.91 15.95 -29.87
C GLN A 53 10.95 15.19 -31.20
N THR A 54 9.82 14.57 -31.56
CA THR A 54 9.60 13.88 -32.84
C THR A 54 10.67 12.82 -33.18
N ARG A 55 11.48 13.02 -34.22
CA ARG A 55 12.56 12.10 -34.64
C ARG A 55 13.78 12.16 -33.72
N ALA A 56 13.93 13.24 -32.96
CA ALA A 56 14.99 13.42 -31.98
C ALA A 56 14.64 12.85 -30.60
N THR A 57 13.44 12.27 -30.42
CA THR A 57 13.05 11.68 -29.13
C THR A 57 14.00 10.56 -28.74
N ARG A 58 14.56 10.68 -27.53
CA ARG A 58 15.40 9.69 -26.87
C ARG A 58 14.76 9.28 -25.55
N TYR A 59 14.88 8.01 -25.20
CA TYR A 59 14.26 7.41 -24.03
C TYR A 59 15.32 7.03 -23.01
N PHE A 60 15.01 7.24 -21.74
CA PHE A 60 15.84 6.84 -20.60
C PHE A 60 14.93 6.41 -19.44
N LEU A 61 15.45 5.62 -18.49
CA LEU A 61 14.69 5.25 -17.31
C LEU A 61 14.35 6.50 -16.50
N SER A 62 13.08 6.62 -16.11
CA SER A 62 12.67 7.68 -15.19
C SER A 62 13.14 7.37 -13.76
N ALA A 63 13.10 8.37 -12.88
CA ALA A 63 13.26 8.15 -11.44
C ALA A 63 12.18 7.23 -10.85
N ALA A 64 10.99 7.21 -11.46
CA ALA A 64 9.86 6.39 -11.02
C ALA A 64 9.88 4.94 -11.57
N ASN A 65 10.79 4.60 -12.50
CA ASN A 65 10.88 3.23 -13.02
C ASN A 65 11.06 2.18 -11.91
N GLN A 66 11.84 2.53 -10.89
CA GLN A 66 12.08 1.66 -9.76
C GLN A 66 10.80 1.32 -8.98
N LEU A 67 9.81 2.22 -8.96
CA LEU A 67 8.53 2.00 -8.29
C LEU A 67 7.78 0.78 -8.86
N PHE A 68 7.84 0.59 -10.17
CA PHE A 68 6.98 -0.36 -10.88
C PHE A 68 7.72 -1.55 -11.46
N SER A 69 9.06 -1.52 -11.51
CA SER A 69 9.87 -2.59 -12.09
C SER A 69 9.46 -3.96 -11.54
N PRO A 70 9.34 -5.01 -12.37
CA PRO A 70 9.02 -6.34 -11.88
C PRO A 70 10.07 -6.82 -10.87
N VAL A 71 9.61 -7.39 -9.76
CA VAL A 71 10.47 -8.01 -8.75
C VAL A 71 10.15 -9.49 -8.70
N ASP A 72 11.17 -10.32 -8.88
CA ASP A 72 11.09 -11.74 -8.53
C ASP A 72 11.26 -11.86 -7.01
N THR A 73 10.14 -11.98 -6.31
CA THR A 73 10.10 -12.02 -4.85
C THR A 73 10.85 -13.23 -4.30
N ASP A 74 10.77 -14.37 -4.97
CA ASP A 74 11.41 -15.60 -4.50
C ASP A 74 12.93 -15.53 -4.68
N ALA A 75 13.40 -14.98 -5.80
CA ALA A 75 14.82 -14.72 -5.99
C ALA A 75 15.35 -13.67 -4.99
N TYR A 76 14.58 -12.62 -4.72
CA TYR A 76 14.98 -11.54 -3.82
C TYR A 76 15.13 -12.00 -2.36
N PHE A 77 14.18 -12.80 -1.85
CA PHE A 77 14.20 -13.31 -0.47
C PHE A 77 14.97 -14.63 -0.29
N LYS A 78 15.60 -15.17 -1.35
CA LYS A 78 16.61 -16.24 -1.23
C LYS A 78 17.95 -15.72 -0.72
N GLN A 79 18.22 -14.43 -0.89
CA GLN A 79 19.42 -13.78 -0.37
C GLN A 79 19.23 -13.48 1.12
N GLU A 80 20.29 -13.65 1.90
CA GLU A 80 20.28 -13.26 3.31
C GLU A 80 20.14 -11.73 3.44
N ILE A 81 19.71 -11.28 4.62
CA ILE A 81 19.41 -9.86 4.87
C ILE A 81 20.58 -8.95 4.48
N ASP A 82 21.80 -9.36 4.82
CA ASP A 82 23.04 -8.60 4.60
C ASP A 82 23.58 -8.66 3.16
N GLU A 83 23.06 -9.58 2.35
CA GLU A 83 23.47 -9.75 0.95
C GLU A 83 22.57 -8.98 -0.03
N ARG A 84 21.35 -8.63 0.41
CA ARG A 84 20.38 -7.91 -0.42
C ARG A 84 20.89 -6.51 -0.76
N GLN A 85 20.77 -6.17 -2.04
CA GLN A 85 21.10 -4.83 -2.55
C GLN A 85 19.95 -3.87 -2.24
N ILE A 86 20.02 -3.14 -1.13
CA ILE A 86 18.92 -2.29 -0.64
C ILE A 86 19.25 -0.81 -0.65
N ARG A 87 18.22 0.02 -0.59
CA ARG A 87 18.29 1.36 -0.04
C ARG A 87 18.20 1.27 1.48
N GLU A 88 19.31 1.58 2.15
CA GLU A 88 19.37 1.53 3.61
C GLU A 88 18.60 2.66 4.29
N ASP A 89 18.58 3.87 3.72
CA ASP A 89 18.00 5.04 4.38
C ASP A 89 16.68 5.52 3.74
N PHE A 90 15.93 6.34 4.47
CA PHE A 90 14.73 6.98 3.95
C PHE A 90 15.00 7.77 2.66
N ASN A 91 14.17 7.56 1.64
CA ASN A 91 14.26 8.29 0.37
C ASN A 91 13.48 9.61 0.45
N PHE A 92 14.18 10.72 0.71
CA PHE A 92 13.58 12.06 0.79
C PHE A 92 12.91 12.52 -0.52
N GLN A 93 13.34 12.01 -1.68
CA GLN A 93 12.75 12.37 -2.98
C GLN A 93 11.48 11.57 -3.28
N LEU A 94 11.23 10.47 -2.56
CA LEU A 94 10.15 9.54 -2.88
C LEU A 94 8.78 10.21 -2.89
N ILE A 95 8.47 10.99 -1.86
CA ILE A 95 7.13 11.56 -1.67
C ILE A 95 6.95 12.82 -2.54
N THR A 96 7.91 13.73 -2.49
CA THR A 96 7.79 15.08 -3.06
C THR A 96 8.11 15.16 -4.53
N GLU A 97 8.98 14.28 -5.06
CA GLU A 97 9.41 14.30 -6.46
C GLU A 97 8.87 13.10 -7.25
N ILE A 98 9.02 11.88 -6.73
CA ILE A 98 8.73 10.66 -7.49
C ILE A 98 7.22 10.36 -7.47
N LEU A 99 6.62 10.12 -6.30
CA LEU A 99 5.21 9.74 -6.18
C LEU A 99 4.25 10.88 -6.53
N SER A 100 4.70 12.13 -6.41
CA SER A 100 3.92 13.32 -6.79
C SER A 100 3.76 13.48 -8.31
N SER A 101 4.66 12.89 -9.10
CA SER A 101 4.73 13.07 -10.55
C SER A 101 4.23 11.87 -11.37
N VAL A 102 3.79 10.79 -10.72
CA VAL A 102 3.30 9.57 -11.39
C VAL A 102 1.99 9.09 -10.81
N ASP A 103 1.20 8.42 -11.63
CA ASP A 103 0.03 7.66 -11.19
C ASP A 103 0.42 6.23 -10.84
N LEU A 104 -0.08 5.72 -9.70
CA LEU A 104 0.28 4.37 -9.24
C LEU A 104 -0.34 3.22 -10.04
N PHE A 105 -1.46 3.48 -10.70
CA PHE A 105 -2.25 2.47 -11.42
C PHE A 105 -2.23 2.75 -12.92
N THR A 106 -2.09 1.70 -13.72
CA THR A 106 -2.27 1.81 -15.17
C THR A 106 -3.74 2.05 -15.51
N ALA A 107 -4.03 2.55 -16.71
CA ALA A 107 -5.41 2.73 -17.19
C ALA A 107 -6.23 1.44 -17.09
N ASP A 108 -5.64 0.28 -17.42
CA ASP A 108 -6.29 -1.03 -17.32
C ASP A 108 -6.59 -1.41 -15.86
N GLU A 109 -5.66 -1.16 -14.94
CA GLU A 109 -5.86 -1.41 -13.51
C GLU A 109 -6.98 -0.51 -12.95
N VAL A 110 -6.98 0.78 -13.32
CA VAL A 110 -8.04 1.74 -12.93
C VAL A 110 -9.40 1.30 -13.46
N ASN A 111 -9.47 0.88 -14.72
CA ASN A 111 -10.71 0.36 -15.32
C ASN A 111 -11.20 -0.88 -14.58
N GLY A 112 -10.31 -1.81 -14.25
CA GLY A 112 -10.63 -3.01 -13.48
C GLY A 112 -11.18 -2.70 -12.09
N LEU A 113 -10.51 -1.81 -11.34
CA LEU A 113 -10.93 -1.38 -10.00
C LEU A 113 -12.25 -0.62 -10.04
N THR A 114 -12.45 0.24 -11.05
CA THR A 114 -13.69 1.01 -11.22
C THR A 114 -14.87 0.10 -11.54
N ASN A 115 -14.67 -0.95 -12.34
CA ASN A 115 -15.70 -1.94 -12.61
C ASN A 115 -16.10 -2.72 -11.34
N LEU A 116 -15.14 -3.12 -10.52
CA LEU A 116 -15.41 -3.72 -9.21
C LEU A 116 -16.15 -2.75 -8.27
N GLN A 117 -15.77 -1.47 -8.26
CA GLN A 117 -16.47 -0.47 -7.46
C GLN A 117 -17.91 -0.22 -7.92
N LYS A 118 -18.18 -0.29 -9.24
CA LYS A 118 -19.55 -0.24 -9.78
C LYS A 118 -20.37 -1.45 -9.34
N GLU A 119 -19.76 -2.64 -9.35
CA GLU A 119 -20.38 -3.87 -8.86
C GLU A 119 -20.75 -3.75 -7.37
N PHE A 120 -19.80 -3.32 -6.52
CA PHE A 120 -20.06 -3.04 -5.11
C PHE A 120 -21.23 -2.09 -4.91
N ARG A 121 -21.24 -0.94 -5.59
CA ARG A 121 -22.34 0.04 -5.48
C ARG A 121 -23.69 -0.55 -5.88
N LYS A 122 -23.72 -1.36 -6.94
CA LYS A 122 -24.94 -2.04 -7.37
C LYS A 122 -25.44 -2.99 -6.28
N ASN A 123 -24.57 -3.85 -5.77
CA ASN A 123 -24.94 -4.84 -4.77
C ASN A 123 -25.42 -4.18 -3.47
N VAL A 124 -24.73 -3.13 -3.00
CA VAL A 124 -25.14 -2.37 -1.81
C VAL A 124 -26.51 -1.69 -2.00
N ASN A 125 -26.81 -1.16 -3.20
CA ASN A 125 -28.12 -0.57 -3.48
C ASN A 125 -29.27 -1.60 -3.44
N ASP A 126 -28.98 -2.87 -3.74
CA ASP A 126 -29.94 -3.97 -3.71
C ASP A 126 -30.08 -4.58 -2.29
N MET A 127 -29.20 -4.21 -1.36
CA MET A 127 -29.18 -4.70 0.03
C MET A 127 -30.03 -3.85 0.97
N SER A 128 -30.64 -4.48 1.98
CA SER A 128 -31.20 -3.74 3.11
C SER A 128 -30.09 -3.19 4.00
N THR A 129 -30.36 -2.10 4.73
CA THR A 129 -29.41 -1.53 5.70
C THR A 129 -28.93 -2.56 6.72
N ALA A 130 -29.82 -3.45 7.18
CA ALA A 130 -29.47 -4.52 8.10
C ALA A 130 -28.51 -5.55 7.48
N ALA A 131 -28.71 -5.91 6.21
CA ALA A 131 -27.81 -6.81 5.49
C ALA A 131 -26.44 -6.16 5.26
N TYR A 132 -26.41 -4.89 4.86
CA TYR A 132 -25.18 -4.13 4.68
C TYR A 132 -24.37 -4.05 5.98
N ASN A 133 -25.02 -3.69 7.08
CA ASN A 133 -24.36 -3.60 8.39
C ASN A 133 -23.80 -4.95 8.86
N LYS A 134 -24.50 -6.05 8.56
CA LYS A 134 -24.03 -7.41 8.86
C LYS A 134 -22.76 -7.76 8.10
N GLU A 135 -22.68 -7.44 6.82
CA GLU A 135 -21.49 -7.72 6.00
C GLU A 135 -20.33 -6.78 6.35
N MET A 136 -20.60 -5.52 6.68
CA MET A 136 -19.61 -4.61 7.25
C MET A 136 -19.07 -5.12 8.59
N GLU A 137 -19.91 -5.66 9.47
CA GLU A 137 -19.47 -6.25 10.74
C GLU A 137 -18.56 -7.47 10.50
N ARG A 138 -18.92 -8.34 9.56
CA ARG A 138 -18.10 -9.50 9.17
C ARG A 138 -16.75 -9.07 8.61
N LEU A 139 -16.73 -8.08 7.71
CA LEU A 139 -15.50 -7.49 7.18
C LEU A 139 -14.66 -6.88 8.30
N ALA A 140 -15.28 -6.21 9.26
CA ALA A 140 -14.60 -5.58 10.38
C ALA A 140 -13.88 -6.56 11.31
N ILE A 141 -14.52 -7.69 11.59
CA ILE A 141 -13.91 -8.78 12.35
C ILE A 141 -12.73 -9.37 11.58
N ASP A 142 -12.92 -9.68 10.30
CA ASP A 142 -11.87 -10.25 9.46
C ASP A 142 -10.66 -9.32 9.36
N LEU A 143 -10.89 -8.03 9.17
CA LEU A 143 -9.84 -7.01 9.13
C LEU A 143 -9.11 -6.91 10.48
N SER A 144 -9.85 -6.88 11.59
CA SER A 144 -9.25 -6.76 12.94
C SER A 144 -8.38 -7.96 13.28
N TRP A 145 -8.88 -9.17 13.00
CA TRP A 145 -8.11 -10.41 13.12
C TRP A 145 -6.87 -10.37 12.24
N LYS A 146 -7.05 -10.14 10.93
CA LYS A 146 -5.97 -10.28 9.96
C LYS A 146 -4.87 -9.23 10.14
N SER A 147 -5.27 -8.00 10.43
CA SER A 147 -4.35 -6.90 10.72
C SER A 147 -3.47 -7.23 11.93
N SER A 148 -4.06 -7.80 12.99
CA SER A 148 -3.32 -8.18 14.20
C SER A 148 -2.46 -9.43 13.98
N GLN A 149 -2.98 -10.44 13.26
CA GLN A 149 -2.25 -11.66 12.90
C GLN A 149 -0.95 -11.34 12.14
N ILE A 150 -1.00 -10.39 11.20
CA ILE A 150 0.18 -9.96 10.44
C ILE A 150 1.26 -9.38 11.38
N GLU A 151 0.90 -8.73 12.48
CA GLU A 151 1.86 -8.25 13.49
C GLU A 151 2.27 -9.32 14.51
N GLY A 152 1.79 -10.57 14.38
CA GLY A 152 2.18 -11.69 15.24
C GLY A 152 1.17 -12.06 16.33
N ASN A 153 -0.02 -11.45 16.33
CA ASN A 153 -1.10 -11.80 17.27
C ASN A 153 -1.48 -13.28 17.14
N THR A 154 -1.69 -13.94 18.27
CA THR A 154 -1.84 -15.39 18.34
C THR A 154 -3.29 -15.88 18.31
N TYR A 155 -4.28 -15.00 18.28
CA TYR A 155 -5.69 -15.39 18.18
C TYR A 155 -6.02 -15.97 16.80
N SER A 156 -6.78 -17.06 16.80
CA SER A 156 -7.48 -17.55 15.62
C SER A 156 -8.68 -16.65 15.28
N LEU A 157 -9.22 -16.83 14.07
CA LEU A 157 -10.41 -16.08 13.65
C LEU A 157 -11.62 -16.38 14.54
N LEU A 158 -11.83 -17.63 14.94
CA LEU A 158 -12.95 -18.02 15.81
C LEU A 158 -12.80 -17.44 17.23
N GLU A 159 -11.58 -17.45 17.79
CA GLU A 159 -11.30 -16.80 19.08
C GLU A 159 -11.52 -15.29 18.99
N THR A 160 -11.17 -14.67 17.85
CA THR A 160 -11.41 -13.24 17.61
C THR A 160 -12.90 -12.94 17.53
N GLU A 161 -13.69 -13.76 16.82
CA GLU A 161 -15.14 -13.61 16.75
C GLU A 161 -15.78 -13.64 18.14
N ARG A 162 -15.41 -14.61 18.98
CA ARG A 162 -15.87 -14.71 20.37
C ARG A 162 -15.46 -13.50 21.21
N LEU A 163 -14.22 -13.05 21.08
CA LEU A 163 -13.75 -11.86 21.80
C LEU A 163 -14.54 -10.61 21.41
N LEU A 164 -14.75 -10.38 20.11
CA LEU A 164 -15.37 -9.14 19.64
C LEU A 164 -16.88 -9.11 19.88
N LYS A 165 -17.57 -10.24 19.67
CA LYS A 165 -19.03 -10.36 19.82
C LYS A 165 -19.46 -10.64 21.25
N ASP A 166 -18.84 -11.62 21.90
CA ASP A 166 -19.30 -12.16 23.20
C ASP A 166 -18.49 -11.59 24.37
N LYS A 167 -17.44 -10.81 24.10
CA LYS A 167 -16.49 -10.27 25.11
C LYS A 167 -15.77 -11.37 25.88
N GLU A 168 -15.64 -12.55 25.28
CA GLU A 168 -14.96 -13.70 25.88
C GLU A 168 -13.49 -13.79 25.42
N THR A 169 -12.56 -13.73 26.37
CA THR A 169 -11.13 -13.92 26.10
C THR A 169 -10.79 -15.39 25.91
N ALA A 170 -9.88 -15.70 24.97
CA ALA A 170 -9.39 -17.05 24.78
C ALA A 170 -8.38 -17.43 25.89
N ALA A 171 -8.49 -18.66 26.40
CA ALA A 171 -7.63 -19.16 27.47
C ALA A 171 -6.17 -19.30 27.00
N GLY A 172 -5.23 -18.88 27.85
CA GLY A 172 -3.80 -19.02 27.59
C GLY A 172 -3.21 -18.02 26.58
N LYS A 173 -3.97 -17.00 26.17
CA LYS A 173 -3.48 -15.95 25.27
C LYS A 173 -2.97 -14.72 26.04
N PRO A 174 -2.00 -13.96 25.48
CA PRO A 174 -1.56 -12.70 26.06
C PRO A 174 -2.72 -11.70 26.17
N LYS A 175 -2.73 -10.89 27.23
CA LYS A 175 -3.72 -9.81 27.38
C LYS A 175 -3.61 -8.79 26.24
N ASP A 176 -2.39 -8.44 25.87
CA ASP A 176 -2.12 -7.45 24.82
C ASP A 176 -2.65 -7.91 23.46
N ASP A 177 -2.64 -9.22 23.19
CA ASP A 177 -3.25 -9.77 21.97
C ASP A 177 -4.76 -9.50 21.92
N ALA A 178 -5.46 -9.65 23.05
CA ALA A 178 -6.88 -9.32 23.14
C ALA A 178 -7.11 -7.81 23.00
N THR A 179 -6.30 -6.99 23.68
CA THR A 179 -6.35 -5.52 23.62
C THR A 179 -6.15 -5.03 22.20
N MET A 180 -5.18 -5.57 21.46
CA MET A 180 -4.93 -5.22 20.05
C MET A 180 -6.17 -5.43 19.18
N LEU A 181 -6.87 -6.56 19.34
CA LEU A 181 -8.08 -6.86 18.57
C LEU A 181 -9.24 -5.92 18.93
N LEU A 182 -9.44 -5.66 20.23
CA LEU A 182 -10.47 -4.76 20.73
C LEU A 182 -10.23 -3.32 20.24
N ASN A 183 -9.00 -2.83 20.34
CA ASN A 183 -8.59 -1.52 19.85
C ASN A 183 -8.78 -1.38 18.34
N HIS A 184 -8.43 -2.43 17.59
CA HIS A 184 -8.62 -2.44 16.14
C HIS A 184 -10.10 -2.36 15.76
N LYS A 185 -10.96 -3.07 16.50
CA LYS A 185 -12.41 -3.00 16.32
C LYS A 185 -12.97 -1.65 16.74
N GLU A 186 -12.49 -1.05 17.84
CA GLU A 186 -12.87 0.31 18.29
C GLU A 186 -12.50 1.36 17.24
N ALA A 187 -11.28 1.33 16.71
CA ALA A 187 -10.84 2.23 15.65
C ALA A 187 -11.67 2.08 14.36
N LEU A 188 -12.05 0.85 14.01
CA LEU A 188 -12.88 0.60 12.83
C LEU A 188 -14.33 1.09 13.02
N ASN A 189 -14.93 0.85 14.18
CA ASN A 189 -16.24 1.39 14.50
C ASN A 189 -16.23 2.92 14.44
N PHE A 190 -15.19 3.55 15.01
CA PHE A 190 -15.04 5.01 14.96
C PHE A 190 -15.05 5.57 13.52
N ILE A 191 -14.33 4.93 12.58
CA ILE A 191 -14.32 5.39 11.18
C ILE A 191 -15.61 5.05 10.41
N ILE A 192 -16.35 4.02 10.82
CA ILE A 192 -17.67 3.70 10.25
C ILE A 192 -18.70 4.73 10.72
N ASP A 193 -18.66 5.11 11.99
CA ASP A 193 -19.55 6.11 12.57
C ASP A 193 -19.19 7.55 12.12
N ASN A 194 -17.93 7.78 11.74
CA ASN A 194 -17.42 9.07 11.30
C ASN A 194 -16.68 8.92 9.94
N PRO A 195 -17.41 8.62 8.85
CA PRO A 195 -16.81 8.22 7.57
C PRO A 195 -15.84 9.25 7.00
N ASP A 196 -16.11 10.54 7.16
CA ASP A 196 -15.29 11.62 6.60
C ASP A 196 -14.18 12.12 7.55
N TYR A 197 -14.00 11.46 8.70
CA TYR A 197 -13.10 11.95 9.76
C TYR A 197 -11.65 12.16 9.31
N VAL A 198 -11.15 11.33 8.38
CA VAL A 198 -9.77 11.40 7.90
C VAL A 198 -9.63 12.21 6.61
N VAL A 199 -10.69 12.83 6.08
CA VAL A 199 -10.67 13.59 4.82
C VAL A 199 -11.01 15.07 5.09
N PRO A 200 -10.08 16.03 4.86
CA PRO A 200 -8.70 15.85 4.41
C PRO A 200 -7.81 15.16 5.45
N LEU A 201 -6.78 14.46 4.99
CA LEU A 201 -5.82 13.76 5.84
C LEU A 201 -4.87 14.76 6.50
N SER A 202 -4.62 14.60 7.79
CA SER A 202 -3.69 15.43 8.56
C SER A 202 -2.99 14.60 9.64
N ILE A 203 -1.85 15.10 10.14
CA ILE A 203 -1.10 14.42 11.22
C ILE A 203 -1.98 14.21 12.45
N ALA A 204 -2.73 15.23 12.87
CA ALA A 204 -3.60 15.13 14.05
C ALA A 204 -4.61 13.97 13.91
N ARG A 205 -5.25 13.85 12.74
CA ARG A 205 -6.20 12.76 12.46
C ARG A 205 -5.52 11.39 12.44
N ILE A 206 -4.27 11.30 11.97
CA ILE A 206 -3.48 10.06 12.03
C ILE A 206 -3.14 9.72 13.50
N GLU A 207 -2.73 10.70 14.30
CA GLU A 207 -2.44 10.52 15.73
C GLU A 207 -3.68 10.12 16.54
N ASP A 208 -4.86 10.67 16.21
CA ASP A 208 -6.13 10.28 16.84
C ASP A 208 -6.45 8.80 16.55
N ILE A 209 -6.36 8.36 15.29
CA ILE A 209 -6.57 6.94 14.93
C ILE A 209 -5.50 6.03 15.56
N HIS A 210 -4.24 6.46 15.57
CA HIS A 210 -3.16 5.74 16.24
C HIS A 210 -3.47 5.55 17.72
N SER A 211 -3.98 6.59 18.40
CA SER A 211 -4.35 6.55 19.82
C SER A 211 -5.37 5.46 20.14
N LEU A 212 -6.38 5.31 19.28
CA LEU A 212 -7.38 4.25 19.43
C LEU A 212 -6.73 2.86 19.33
N LEU A 213 -5.75 2.70 18.43
CA LEU A 213 -5.08 1.43 18.17
C LEU A 213 -4.10 0.99 19.26
N ILE A 214 -3.51 1.95 19.98
CA ILE A 214 -2.47 1.72 20.99
C ILE A 214 -2.93 1.88 22.44
N LYS A 215 -4.22 2.18 22.65
CA LYS A 215 -4.84 2.28 23.97
C LYS A 215 -4.52 1.05 24.82
N ASP A 216 -4.08 1.27 26.05
CA ASP A 216 -3.72 0.20 27.00
C ASP A 216 -2.60 -0.77 26.54
N LEU A 217 -1.77 -0.39 25.57
CA LEU A 217 -0.61 -1.17 25.09
C LEU A 217 0.76 -0.58 25.47
N GLU A 218 0.82 0.38 26.40
CA GLU A 218 2.06 1.03 26.86
C GLU A 218 2.90 1.69 25.73
N VAL A 219 2.24 2.15 24.66
CA VAL A 219 2.89 2.85 23.54
C VAL A 219 2.58 4.36 23.62
N ASP A 220 3.58 5.19 23.35
CA ASP A 220 3.37 6.64 23.24
C ASP A 220 2.53 7.00 22.01
N ARG A 221 1.55 7.87 22.21
CA ARG A 221 0.66 8.36 21.14
C ARG A 221 1.37 9.16 20.04
N ASN A 222 2.32 10.00 20.43
CA ASN A 222 2.85 11.05 19.57
C ASN A 222 3.94 10.53 18.63
N ILE A 223 4.32 11.36 17.65
CA ILE A 223 5.52 11.12 16.83
C ILE A 223 6.71 10.77 17.74
N ARG A 224 7.39 9.69 17.40
CA ARG A 224 8.48 9.17 18.22
C ARG A 224 9.71 10.09 18.21
N ARG A 225 10.45 10.03 19.32
CA ARG A 225 11.76 10.69 19.51
C ARG A 225 12.93 9.72 19.48
N ARG A 226 12.65 8.42 19.47
CA ARG A 226 13.64 7.35 19.55
C ARG A 226 13.78 6.67 18.20
N ARG A 227 14.96 6.09 17.97
CA ARG A 227 15.22 5.22 16.83
C ARG A 227 14.40 3.94 16.96
N VAL A 228 13.92 3.44 15.82
CA VAL A 228 13.26 2.13 15.71
C VAL A 228 13.90 1.36 14.56
N GLY A 229 14.00 0.04 14.72
CA GLY A 229 14.37 -0.88 13.65
C GLY A 229 13.13 -1.60 13.13
N ILE A 230 13.22 -2.13 11.92
CA ILE A 230 12.20 -3.01 11.34
C ILE A 230 12.81 -4.41 11.22
N SER A 231 12.18 -5.39 11.86
CA SER A 231 12.65 -6.77 11.80
C SER A 231 12.61 -7.31 10.36
N GLY A 232 13.69 -8.00 9.95
CA GLY A 232 13.79 -8.61 8.63
C GLY A 232 14.35 -7.70 7.54
N THR A 233 14.89 -6.52 7.88
CA THR A 233 15.52 -5.61 6.93
C THR A 233 16.62 -4.75 7.57
N ASN A 234 17.59 -4.33 6.75
CA ASN A 234 18.60 -3.34 7.11
C ASN A 234 18.15 -1.90 6.80
N TYR A 235 16.92 -1.70 6.30
CA TYR A 235 16.33 -0.38 6.12
C TYR A 235 16.15 0.35 7.46
N LYS A 236 16.59 1.61 7.48
CA LYS A 236 16.60 2.54 8.60
C LYS A 236 15.57 3.66 8.32
N PRO A 237 14.44 3.68 9.04
CA PRO A 237 13.51 4.80 8.94
C PRO A 237 14.12 6.07 9.55
N LEU A 238 13.48 7.22 9.26
CA LEU A 238 13.85 8.51 9.82
C LEU A 238 13.99 8.45 11.35
N ASP A 239 14.99 9.07 11.93
CA ASP A 239 15.21 9.06 13.39
C ASP A 239 15.03 10.44 14.05
N ASN A 240 14.91 11.49 13.25
CA ASN A 240 14.70 12.85 13.71
C ASN A 240 13.20 13.23 13.72
N GLU A 241 12.69 13.68 14.87
CA GLU A 241 11.27 14.05 15.04
C GLU A 241 10.78 15.08 14.00
N HIS A 242 11.61 16.08 13.66
CA HIS A 242 11.26 17.10 12.68
C HIS A 242 11.17 16.53 11.27
N GLN A 243 12.11 15.67 10.87
CA GLN A 243 12.07 15.01 9.56
C GLN A 243 10.89 14.03 9.45
N ILE A 244 10.57 13.31 10.53
CA ILE A 244 9.39 12.43 10.56
C ILE A 244 8.11 13.26 10.36
N ARG A 245 8.00 14.40 11.06
CA ARG A 245 6.87 15.31 10.92
C ARG A 245 6.77 15.87 9.50
N GLU A 246 7.87 16.34 8.92
CA GLU A 246 7.92 16.84 7.55
C GLU A 246 7.50 15.77 6.54
N ALA A 247 8.02 14.54 6.66
CA ALA A 247 7.64 13.43 5.80
C ALA A 247 6.14 13.07 5.91
N LEU A 248 5.56 13.13 7.11
CA LEU A 248 4.12 12.96 7.30
C LEU A 248 3.31 14.11 6.67
N GLU A 249 3.78 15.35 6.77
CA GLU A 249 3.13 16.51 6.14
C GLU A 249 3.17 16.40 4.61
N ASP A 250 4.31 16.03 4.05
CA ASP A 250 4.46 15.74 2.62
C ASP A 250 3.56 14.59 2.17
N MET A 251 3.50 13.50 2.95
CA MET A 251 2.60 12.38 2.69
C MET A 251 1.13 12.83 2.69
N CYS A 252 0.70 13.59 3.70
CA CYS A 252 -0.66 14.12 3.78
C CYS A 252 -0.97 15.02 2.58
N ARG A 253 -0.05 15.92 2.22
CA ARG A 253 -0.19 16.80 1.04
C ARG A 253 -0.31 16.01 -0.26
N LEU A 254 0.53 15.00 -0.44
CA LEU A 254 0.49 14.11 -1.61
C LEU A 254 -0.86 13.40 -1.70
N ILE A 255 -1.27 12.68 -0.64
CA ILE A 255 -2.52 11.91 -0.62
C ILE A 255 -3.73 12.81 -0.84
N ASN A 256 -3.77 13.98 -0.20
CA ASN A 256 -4.90 14.90 -0.36
C ASN A 256 -5.01 15.44 -1.80
N ARG A 257 -3.89 15.63 -2.51
CA ARG A 257 -3.86 16.12 -3.90
C ARG A 257 -4.22 15.08 -4.97
N LYS A 258 -4.05 13.78 -4.69
CA LYS A 258 -4.42 12.73 -5.65
C LYS A 258 -5.93 12.72 -5.89
N GLU A 259 -6.37 12.51 -7.13
CA GLU A 259 -7.80 12.40 -7.45
C GLU A 259 -8.29 10.95 -7.28
N ASN A 260 -7.46 9.98 -7.61
CA ASN A 260 -7.81 8.57 -7.57
C ASN A 260 -7.87 8.05 -6.12
N VAL A 261 -9.04 7.64 -5.65
CA VAL A 261 -9.28 7.13 -4.28
C VAL A 261 -8.47 5.86 -3.98
N PHE A 262 -8.30 4.97 -4.97
CA PHE A 262 -7.46 3.77 -4.81
C PHE A 262 -6.00 4.14 -4.56
N GLU A 263 -5.53 5.19 -5.23
CA GLU A 263 -4.18 5.72 -5.05
C GLU A 263 -3.99 6.34 -3.68
N LYS A 264 -4.96 7.14 -3.22
CA LYS A 264 -4.96 7.70 -1.85
C LYS A 264 -4.81 6.59 -0.81
N SER A 265 -5.61 5.53 -0.93
CA SER A 265 -5.62 4.40 0.02
C SER A 265 -4.32 3.60 -0.02
N LEU A 266 -3.82 3.27 -1.23
CA LEU A 266 -2.56 2.56 -1.40
C LEU A 266 -1.37 3.36 -0.88
N LEU A 267 -1.31 4.66 -1.15
CA LEU A 267 -0.27 5.55 -0.62
C LEU A 267 -0.29 5.60 0.92
N ALA A 268 -1.47 5.72 1.53
CA ALA A 268 -1.59 5.70 2.99
C ALA A 268 -1.05 4.39 3.60
N LEU A 269 -1.36 3.24 2.98
CA LEU A 269 -0.89 1.93 3.42
C LEU A 269 0.64 1.83 3.41
N VAL A 270 1.29 2.22 2.30
CA VAL A 270 2.73 2.01 2.12
C VAL A 270 3.56 3.10 2.78
N LEU A 271 3.16 4.38 2.67
CA LEU A 271 3.97 5.50 3.15
C LEU A 271 3.95 5.62 4.67
N LEU A 272 2.79 5.49 5.34
CA LEU A 272 2.75 5.56 6.80
C LEU A 272 3.57 4.41 7.42
N SER A 273 3.52 3.23 6.78
CA SER A 273 4.33 2.08 7.15
C SER A 273 5.82 2.28 6.85
N TYR A 274 6.20 3.06 5.85
CA TYR A 274 7.61 3.33 5.48
C TYR A 274 8.26 4.41 6.34
N ILE A 275 7.50 5.45 6.69
CA ILE A 275 7.94 6.56 7.54
C ILE A 275 8.20 6.07 8.98
N GLN A 276 7.41 5.10 9.47
CA GLN A 276 7.47 4.59 10.85
C GLN A 276 7.40 5.74 11.87
N ALA A 277 6.32 6.52 11.85
CA ALA A 277 6.21 7.74 12.64
C ALA A 277 6.07 7.50 14.16
N PHE A 278 5.59 6.33 14.56
CA PHE A 278 5.29 5.96 15.94
C PHE A 278 6.23 4.87 16.45
N ASN A 279 6.30 4.70 17.78
CA ASN A 279 7.12 3.65 18.41
C ASN A 279 6.63 2.24 18.06
N ASP A 280 5.32 2.05 17.93
CA ASP A 280 4.67 0.83 17.44
C ASP A 280 3.33 1.23 16.77
N GLY A 281 2.59 0.28 16.19
CA GLY A 281 1.25 0.52 15.65
C GLY A 281 1.22 1.13 14.24
N ASN A 282 2.38 1.43 13.63
CA ASN A 282 2.47 2.07 12.31
C ASN A 282 1.66 1.35 11.22
N LYS A 283 1.85 0.03 11.08
CA LYS A 283 1.20 -0.77 10.01
C LYS A 283 -0.30 -0.98 10.27
N ARG A 284 -0.71 -1.12 11.54
CA ARG A 284 -2.12 -1.16 11.96
C ARG A 284 -2.81 0.16 11.63
N THR A 285 -2.17 1.28 11.97
CA THR A 285 -2.65 2.63 11.66
C THR A 285 -2.78 2.83 10.16
N ALA A 286 -1.78 2.40 9.37
CA ALA A 286 -1.81 2.50 7.91
C ALA A 286 -3.01 1.74 7.30
N ARG A 287 -3.33 0.55 7.83
CA ARG A 287 -4.49 -0.25 7.39
C ARG A 287 -5.84 0.38 7.75
N ILE A 288 -5.97 0.97 8.93
CA ILE A 288 -7.19 1.70 9.30
C ILE A 288 -7.33 2.97 8.48
N ILE A 289 -6.28 3.80 8.35
CA ILE A 289 -6.33 5.05 7.56
C ILE A 289 -6.62 4.75 6.09
N GLY A 290 -5.99 3.73 5.50
CA GLY A 290 -6.26 3.32 4.12
C GLY A 290 -7.73 2.92 3.90
N ASN A 291 -8.33 2.22 4.86
CA ASN A 291 -9.76 1.88 4.83
C ASN A 291 -10.67 3.08 5.11
N ALA A 292 -10.30 3.97 6.02
CA ALA A 292 -11.05 5.19 6.31
C ALA A 292 -11.14 6.09 5.08
N ILE A 293 -10.07 6.20 4.28
CA ILE A 293 -10.10 6.90 2.98
C ILE A 293 -11.09 6.23 2.02
N LEU A 294 -11.09 4.90 1.92
CA LEU A 294 -12.05 4.19 1.06
C LEU A 294 -13.50 4.45 1.51
N ILE A 295 -13.76 4.34 2.80
CA ILE A 295 -15.09 4.52 3.41
C ILE A 295 -15.61 5.95 3.20
N ALA A 296 -14.78 6.98 3.46
CA ALA A 296 -15.13 8.40 3.23
C ALA A 296 -15.62 8.64 1.80
N HIS A 297 -15.00 7.97 0.83
CA HIS A 297 -15.35 8.08 -0.59
C HIS A 297 -16.38 7.03 -1.05
N GLN A 298 -17.06 6.34 -0.14
CA GLN A 298 -18.05 5.29 -0.43
C GLN A 298 -17.50 4.16 -1.32
N HIS A 299 -16.22 3.83 -1.14
CA HIS A 299 -15.56 2.68 -1.76
C HIS A 299 -15.59 1.47 -0.82
N CYS A 300 -15.57 0.27 -1.42
CA CYS A 300 -15.51 -0.97 -0.65
C CYS A 300 -14.22 -1.01 0.20
N PRO A 301 -14.31 -1.22 1.53
CA PRO A 301 -13.12 -1.42 2.36
C PRO A 301 -12.49 -2.80 2.13
N ILE A 302 -11.25 -2.96 2.58
CA ILE A 302 -10.40 -4.13 2.35
C ILE A 302 -10.07 -4.82 3.68
N SER A 303 -10.30 -6.13 3.77
CA SER A 303 -10.02 -6.93 4.99
C SER A 303 -8.65 -7.59 5.04
N PHE A 304 -7.97 -7.75 3.90
CA PHE A 304 -6.74 -8.54 3.75
C PHE A 304 -6.88 -10.03 4.12
N ARG A 305 -8.11 -10.54 4.35
CA ARG A 305 -8.39 -11.86 4.96
C ARG A 305 -7.59 -13.01 4.33
N THR A 306 -7.47 -13.01 3.00
CA THR A 306 -6.86 -14.10 2.23
C THR A 306 -5.37 -13.94 2.00
N VAL A 307 -4.76 -12.82 2.39
CA VAL A 307 -3.33 -12.57 2.18
C VAL A 307 -2.50 -13.40 3.15
N ASP A 308 -1.49 -14.10 2.68
CA ASP A 308 -0.53 -14.71 3.60
C ASP A 308 0.29 -13.64 4.35
N ALA A 309 0.51 -13.84 5.65
CA ALA A 309 1.18 -12.84 6.48
C ALA A 309 2.65 -12.63 6.08
N VAL A 310 3.32 -13.69 5.60
CA VAL A 310 4.69 -13.61 5.10
C VAL A 310 4.71 -12.86 3.78
N GLU A 311 3.79 -13.15 2.86
CA GLU A 311 3.71 -12.45 1.57
C GLU A 311 3.39 -10.96 1.73
N TYR A 312 2.53 -10.58 2.67
CA TYR A 312 2.30 -9.17 3.03
C TYR A 312 3.60 -8.50 3.52
N LYS A 313 4.33 -9.17 4.43
CA LYS A 313 5.60 -8.65 4.97
C LYS A 313 6.65 -8.51 3.86
N LYS A 314 6.81 -9.53 3.01
CA LYS A 314 7.72 -9.49 1.84
C LYS A 314 7.41 -8.31 0.92
N ALA A 315 6.13 -8.10 0.60
CA ALA A 315 5.71 -6.97 -0.23
C ALA A 315 6.05 -5.60 0.41
N MET A 316 5.86 -5.47 1.73
CA MET A 316 6.26 -4.27 2.46
C MET A 316 7.77 -4.08 2.50
N LEU A 317 8.54 -5.14 2.74
CA LEU A 317 10.01 -5.09 2.76
C LEU A 317 10.59 -4.70 1.40
N ILE A 318 10.01 -5.19 0.31
CA ILE A 318 10.37 -4.74 -1.05
C ILE A 318 10.13 -3.24 -1.20
N PHE A 319 9.02 -2.71 -0.68
CA PHE A 319 8.79 -1.27 -0.72
C PHE A 319 9.81 -0.50 0.14
N TYR A 320 10.16 -1.01 1.31
CA TYR A 320 11.14 -0.37 2.19
C TYR A 320 12.54 -0.31 1.56
N GLU A 321 12.98 -1.45 1.02
CA GLU A 321 14.35 -1.64 0.55
C GLU A 321 14.55 -1.15 -0.89
N GLN A 322 13.51 -1.20 -1.73
CA GLN A 322 13.62 -0.88 -3.16
C GLN A 322 12.80 0.33 -3.56
N ASN A 323 11.94 0.87 -2.68
CA ASN A 323 10.85 1.77 -3.03
C ASN A 323 9.97 1.23 -4.16
N ASN A 324 9.90 -0.10 -4.32
CA ASN A 324 9.09 -0.73 -5.34
C ASN A 324 7.71 -1.08 -4.79
N ILE A 325 6.66 -0.55 -5.42
CA ILE A 325 5.27 -0.72 -4.98
C ILE A 325 4.56 -1.87 -5.71
N SER A 326 5.16 -2.44 -6.75
CA SER A 326 4.48 -3.36 -7.67
C SER A 326 3.86 -4.58 -6.98
N VAL A 327 4.60 -5.18 -6.03
CA VAL A 327 4.16 -6.37 -5.30
C VAL A 327 2.99 -6.03 -4.36
N PHE A 328 3.11 -4.94 -3.60
CA PHE A 328 2.06 -4.52 -2.67
C PHE A 328 0.81 -4.01 -3.40
N LYS A 329 0.99 -3.33 -4.54
CA LYS A 329 -0.12 -2.92 -5.43
C LYS A 329 -0.93 -4.12 -5.91
N LYS A 330 -0.27 -5.23 -6.27
CA LYS A 330 -0.96 -6.47 -6.66
C LYS A 330 -1.83 -7.00 -5.52
N ILE A 331 -1.28 -7.09 -4.30
CA ILE A 331 -2.04 -7.47 -3.10
C ILE A 331 -3.24 -6.55 -2.92
N PHE A 332 -3.06 -5.23 -3.02
CA PHE A 332 -4.15 -4.27 -2.88
C PHE A 332 -5.30 -4.52 -3.87
N ILE A 333 -4.99 -4.70 -5.16
CA ILE A 333 -5.99 -4.97 -6.20
C ILE A 333 -6.73 -6.28 -5.94
N GLU A 334 -6.00 -7.34 -5.58
CA GLU A 334 -6.57 -8.66 -5.29
C GLU A 334 -7.47 -8.62 -4.07
N GLN A 335 -7.08 -7.88 -3.02
CA GLN A 335 -7.87 -7.78 -1.80
C GLN A 335 -9.09 -6.87 -1.95
N PHE A 336 -9.02 -5.83 -2.78
CA PHE A 336 -10.19 -5.05 -3.16
C PHE A 336 -11.20 -5.94 -3.92
N ARG A 337 -10.73 -6.71 -4.91
CA ARG A 337 -11.56 -7.70 -5.62
C ARG A 337 -12.18 -8.71 -4.66
N PHE A 338 -11.38 -9.27 -3.76
CA PHE A 338 -11.87 -10.22 -2.76
C PHE A 338 -12.99 -9.63 -1.92
N ALA A 339 -12.82 -8.41 -1.42
CA ALA A 339 -13.82 -7.76 -0.58
C ALA A 339 -15.15 -7.57 -1.31
N VAL A 340 -15.09 -7.03 -2.54
CA VAL A 340 -16.27 -6.82 -3.40
C VAL A 340 -16.98 -8.13 -3.76
N LYS A 341 -16.28 -9.27 -3.82
CA LYS A 341 -16.86 -10.56 -4.23
C LYS A 341 -17.36 -11.42 -3.07
N THR A 342 -16.96 -11.09 -1.84
CA THR A 342 -17.11 -11.99 -0.69
C THR A 342 -18.05 -11.42 0.38
N TYR A 343 -18.08 -10.10 0.53
CA TYR A 343 -18.92 -9.41 1.52
C TYR A 343 -20.11 -8.71 0.89
N PHE A 344 -19.98 -8.26 -0.36
CA PHE A 344 -21.01 -7.53 -1.10
C PHE A 344 -21.26 -8.26 -2.41
#